data_AF-A0A528C560-F1
#
_entry.id   AF-A0A528C560-F1
#
_cell.length_a   1.000
_cell.length_b   1.000
_cell.length_c   1.000
_cell.angle_alpha   90.00
_cell.angle_beta   90.00
_cell.angle_gamma   90.00
#
_symmetry.space_group_name_H-M   'P 1'
#
loop_
_entity.id
_entity.type
_entity.pdbx_description
1 polymer ?
#
loop_
_entity_poly.entity_id
_entity_poly.type
_entity_poly.pdbx_seq_one_letter_code
_entity_poly.pdbx_strand_id
1 'polypeptide(L)'
;MKKAYPIPTDTAASQASASDPQISAWVSANAGSGKTHVLAQRVIRLLLRGTDPSKILCLTYTRAAAANMSNRVFSTLSEWTALGDVELAASVEALDGRQ
;
A
#
# COMPACT_ATOMS: atom_id res chain seq x y z
N MET A 1 -23.41 -3.86 -11.24
CA MET A 1 -21.94 -3.96 -11.38
C MET A 1 -21.34 -2.59 -11.03
N LYS A 2 -20.41 -2.50 -10.07
CA LYS A 2 -19.75 -1.23 -9.73
C LYS A 2 -18.89 -0.81 -10.93
N LYS A 3 -19.15 0.38 -11.50
CA LYS A 3 -18.35 0.92 -12.60
C LYS A 3 -16.92 1.16 -12.09
N ALA A 4 -15.96 0.42 -12.62
CA ALA A 4 -14.55 0.64 -12.35
C ALA A 4 -14.12 1.90 -13.10
N TYR A 5 -13.67 2.91 -12.37
CA TYR A 5 -13.07 4.10 -12.98
C TYR A 5 -11.57 3.84 -13.10
N PRO A 6 -10.99 3.92 -14.31
CA PRO A 6 -9.56 3.75 -14.48
C PRO A 6 -8.83 4.85 -13.70
N ILE A 7 -7.80 4.47 -12.95
CA ILE A 7 -6.95 5.43 -12.25
C ILE A 7 -6.10 6.14 -13.32
N PRO A 8 -6.10 7.48 -13.37
CA PRO A 8 -5.22 8.22 -14.27
C PRO A 8 -3.75 7.80 -14.09
N THR A 9 -3.00 7.68 -15.19
CA THR A 9 -1.64 7.12 -15.19
C THR A 9 -0.66 7.97 -14.37
N ASP A 10 -0.82 9.29 -14.39
CA ASP A 10 -0.09 10.26 -13.58
C ASP A 10 -0.34 10.08 -12.08
N THR A 11 -1.60 9.80 -11.72
CA THR A 11 -2.00 9.51 -10.34
C THR A 11 -1.39 8.20 -9.87
N ALA A 12 -1.47 7.14 -10.69
CA ALA A 12 -0.86 5.86 -10.37
C ALA A 12 0.66 5.97 -10.20
N ALA A 13 1.35 6.69 -11.09
CA ALA A 13 2.78 6.95 -10.99
C ALA A 13 3.14 7.76 -9.72
N SER A 14 2.36 8.79 -9.39
CA SER A 14 2.57 9.60 -8.18
C SER A 14 2.37 8.79 -6.91
N GLN A 15 1.36 7.91 -6.88
CA GLN A 15 1.11 7.00 -5.76
C GLN A 15 2.22 5.94 -5.61
N ALA A 16 2.68 5.38 -6.73
CA ALA A 16 3.81 4.46 -6.74
C ALA A 16 5.08 5.13 -6.19
N SER A 17 5.42 6.34 -6.66
CA SER A 17 6.57 7.10 -6.16
C SER A 17 6.43 7.44 -4.67
N ALA A 18 5.27 7.94 -4.23
CA ALA A 18 5.05 8.30 -2.82
C ALA A 18 5.12 7.10 -1.86
N SER A 19 4.81 5.89 -2.35
CA SER A 19 4.91 4.66 -1.57
C SER A 19 6.30 4.02 -1.58
N ASP A 20 7.27 4.50 -2.38
CA ASP A 20 8.62 3.94 -2.41
C ASP A 20 9.36 4.18 -1.09
N PRO A 21 9.73 3.12 -0.35
CA PRO A 21 10.39 3.26 0.95
C PRO A 21 11.80 3.85 0.91
N GLN A 22 12.43 4.01 -0.26
CA GLN A 22 13.78 4.61 -0.36
C GLN A 22 13.79 6.13 -0.23
N ILE A 23 12.63 6.78 -0.35
CA ILE A 23 12.51 8.23 -0.29
C ILE A 23 11.68 8.65 0.93
N SER A 24 11.94 9.86 1.42
CA SER A 24 10.97 10.58 2.24
C SER A 24 9.96 11.26 1.33
N ALA A 25 8.66 11.02 1.55
CA ALA A 25 7.59 11.55 0.73
C ALA A 25 6.68 12.48 1.55
N TRP A 26 6.37 13.64 0.98
CA TRP A 26 5.29 14.51 1.45
C TRP A 26 4.12 14.39 0.47
N VAL A 27 2.95 14.00 0.98
CA VAL A 27 1.76 13.79 0.15
C VAL A 27 0.68 14.77 0.55
N SER A 28 0.45 15.79 -0.30
CA SER A 28 -0.73 16.64 -0.21
C SER A 28 -1.88 15.98 -0.96
N ALA A 29 -2.99 15.68 -0.27
CA ALA A 29 -4.13 15.10 -0.94
C ALA A 29 -5.47 15.33 -0.22
N ASN A 30 -6.53 15.51 -1.00
CA ASN A 30 -7.89 15.79 -0.52
C ASN A 30 -8.58 14.56 0.10
N ALA A 31 -9.72 14.76 0.77
CA ALA A 31 -10.54 13.64 1.23
C ALA A 31 -10.89 12.70 0.06
N GLY A 32 -10.84 11.38 0.29
CA GLY A 32 -11.15 10.38 -0.74
C GLY A 32 -10.07 10.13 -1.80
N SER A 33 -8.93 10.84 -1.77
CA SER A 33 -7.87 10.74 -2.80
C SER A 33 -6.95 9.51 -2.71
N GLY A 34 -7.24 8.55 -1.83
CA GLY A 34 -6.42 7.34 -1.67
C GLY A 34 -5.19 7.44 -0.76
N LYS A 35 -5.04 8.48 0.08
CA LYS A 35 -3.89 8.60 1.03
C LYS A 35 -3.63 7.34 1.86
N THR A 36 -4.69 6.75 2.41
CA THR A 36 -4.59 5.53 3.23
C THR A 36 -4.14 4.33 2.40
N HIS A 37 -4.50 4.27 1.11
CA HIS A 37 -4.03 3.24 0.19
C HIS A 37 -2.52 3.36 -0.03
N VAL A 38 -2.02 4.57 -0.32
CA VAL A 38 -0.58 4.84 -0.47
C VAL A 38 0.22 4.45 0.77
N LEU A 39 -0.27 4.82 1.97
CA LEU A 39 0.38 4.45 3.23
C LEU A 39 0.41 2.93 3.44
N ALA A 40 -0.68 2.22 3.18
CA ALA A 40 -0.73 0.77 3.32
C ALA A 40 0.23 0.08 2.34
N GLN A 41 0.29 0.53 1.08
CA GLN A 41 1.25 0.04 0.10
C GLN A 41 2.69 0.26 0.56
N ARG A 42 3.01 1.43 1.12
CA ARG A 42 4.35 1.72 1.67
C ARG A 42 4.74 0.75 2.78
N VAL A 43 3.83 0.44 3.69
CA VAL A 43 4.08 -0.55 4.77
C VAL A 43 4.38 -1.92 4.17
N ILE A 44 3.58 -2.38 3.20
CA ILE A 44 3.80 -3.69 2.57
C ILE A 44 5.15 -3.72 1.82
N ARG A 45 5.51 -2.64 1.10
CA ARG A 45 6.82 -2.52 0.45
C ARG A 45 7.99 -2.58 1.44
N LEU A 46 7.86 -1.99 2.62
CA LEU A 46 8.86 -2.11 3.70
C LEU A 46 9.01 -3.55 4.16
N LEU A 47 7.89 -4.26 4.36
CA LEU A 47 7.87 -5.67 4.77
C LEU A 47 8.50 -6.57 3.70
N LEU A 48 8.17 -6.38 2.42
CA LEU A 48 8.78 -7.09 1.29
C LEU A 48 10.30 -6.84 1.16
N ARG A 49 10.81 -5.75 1.73
CA ARG A 49 12.25 -5.47 1.82
C ARG A 49 12.92 -6.11 3.03
N GLY A 50 12.20 -6.94 3.80
CA GLY A 50 12.71 -7.58 5.01
C GLY A 50 12.78 -6.64 6.21
N THR A 51 12.08 -5.50 6.18
CA THR A 51 11.98 -4.62 7.35
C THR A 51 11.21 -5.36 8.44
N ASP A 52 11.82 -5.52 9.60
CA ASP A 52 11.15 -6.06 10.79
C ASP A 52 9.89 -5.21 11.09
N PRO A 53 8.69 -5.82 11.18
CA PRO A 53 7.46 -5.08 11.46
C PRO A 53 7.53 -4.20 12.71
N SER A 54 8.28 -4.60 13.73
CA SER A 54 8.46 -3.83 14.98
C SER A 54 9.20 -2.50 14.77
N LYS A 55 9.91 -2.34 13.64
CA LYS A 55 10.62 -1.11 13.25
C LYS A 55 9.75 -0.16 12.43
N ILE A 56 8.50 -0.52 12.13
CA ILE A 56 7.59 0.32 11.33
C ILE A 56 6.59 1.01 12.26
N LEU A 57 6.72 2.34 12.39
CA LEU A 57 5.78 3.16 13.16
C LEU A 57 4.86 3.96 12.23
N CYS A 58 3.56 3.67 12.30
CA CYS A 58 2.52 4.44 11.60
C CYS A 58 1.73 5.29 12.60
N LEU A 59 1.67 6.60 12.39
CA LEU A 59 0.95 7.54 13.26
C LEU A 59 -0.26 8.13 12.53
N THR A 60 -1.39 8.23 13.24
CA THR A 60 -2.63 8.82 12.72
C THR A 60 -3.32 9.63 13.81
N TYR A 61 -4.14 10.61 13.42
CA TYR A 61 -4.84 11.49 14.38
C TYR A 61 -5.88 10.76 15.25
N THR A 62 -6.52 9.71 14.73
CA THR A 62 -7.59 8.99 15.44
C THR A 62 -7.31 7.50 15.57
N ARG A 63 -7.85 6.88 16.63
CA ARG A 63 -7.79 5.41 16.81
C ARG A 63 -8.47 4.66 15.66
N ALA A 64 -9.58 5.20 15.14
CA ALA A 64 -10.29 4.61 14.01
C ALA A 64 -9.44 4.60 12.73
N ALA A 65 -8.68 5.67 12.46
CA ALA A 65 -7.76 5.73 11.32
C ALA A 65 -6.60 4.74 11.47
N ALA A 66 -6.03 4.63 12.68
CA ALA A 66 -4.99 3.64 12.98
C ALA A 66 -5.48 2.20 12.73
N ALA A 67 -6.66 1.86 13.25
CA ALA A 67 -7.28 0.55 13.04
C ALA A 67 -7.57 0.29 11.55
N ASN A 68 -8.08 1.28 10.81
CA ASN A 68 -8.33 1.15 9.38
C ASN A 68 -7.04 0.85 8.60
N MET A 69 -5.95 1.55 8.91
CA MET A 69 -4.66 1.36 8.26
C MET A 69 -4.11 -0.04 8.54
N SER A 70 -4.11 -0.47 9.80
CA SER A 70 -3.72 -1.82 10.21
C SER A 70 -4.52 -2.90 9.47
N ASN A 71 -5.85 -2.78 9.47
CA ASN A 71 -6.74 -3.74 8.83
C ASN A 71 -6.49 -3.84 7.32
N ARG A 72 -6.14 -2.75 6.63
CA ARG A 72 -5.83 -2.78 5.19
C ARG A 72 -4.56 -3.56 4.89
N VAL A 73 -3.51 -3.35 5.70
CA VAL A 73 -2.26 -4.10 5.56
C VAL A 73 -2.52 -5.58 5.79
N PHE A 74 -3.19 -5.94 6.90
CA PHE A 74 -3.50 -7.33 7.20
C PHE A 74 -4.43 -7.99 6.18
N SER A 75 -5.44 -7.28 5.66
CA SER A 75 -6.31 -7.81 4.60
C SER A 75 -5.52 -8.19 3.37
N THR A 76 -4.64 -7.30 2.90
CA THR A 76 -3.83 -7.54 1.70
C THR A 76 -2.91 -8.74 1.90
N LEU A 77 -2.21 -8.81 3.04
CA LEU A 77 -1.33 -9.94 3.36
C LEU A 77 -2.11 -11.25 3.51
N SER A 78 -3.30 -11.22 4.12
CA SER A 78 -4.16 -12.39 4.27
C SER A 78 -4.76 -12.86 2.94
N GLU A 79 -5.01 -11.96 2.00
CA GLU A 79 -5.43 -12.34 0.65
C GLU A 79 -4.29 -13.09 -0.06
N TRP A 80 -3.06 -12.62 0.10
CA TRP A 80 -1.87 -13.21 -0.52
C TRP A 80 -1.53 -14.61 -0.01
N THR A 81 -1.87 -14.96 1.23
CA THR A 81 -1.62 -16.32 1.74
C THR A 81 -2.48 -17.39 1.07
N ALA A 82 -3.56 -17.00 0.39
CA ALA A 82 -4.46 -17.89 -0.33
C ALA A 82 -4.17 -17.97 -1.84
N LEU A 83 -3.25 -17.13 -2.36
CA LEU A 83 -2.91 -17.10 -3.78
C LEU A 83 -1.93 -18.23 -4.14
N GLY A 84 -2.03 -18.75 -5.37
CA GLY A 84 -0.98 -19.59 -5.93
C GLY A 84 0.26 -18.80 -6.31
N ASP A 85 1.40 -19.46 -6.50
CA ASP A 85 2.71 -18.82 -6.76
C ASP A 85 2.67 -17.80 -7.91
N VAL A 86 1.99 -18.12 -9.01
CA VAL A 86 1.90 -17.23 -10.19
C VAL A 86 1.10 -15.96 -9.87
N GLU A 87 -0.02 -16.10 -9.16
CA GLU A 87 -0.89 -14.97 -8.81
C GLU A 87 -0.25 -14.10 -7.72
N LEU A 88 0.44 -14.73 -6.77
CA LEU A 88 1.20 -14.05 -5.75
C LEU A 88 2.36 -13.25 -6.37
N ALA A 89 3.14 -13.87 -7.26
CA ALA A 89 4.23 -13.20 -7.97
C ALA A 89 3.72 -11.98 -8.73
N ALA A 90 2.62 -12.11 -9.48
CA ALA A 90 2.00 -10.99 -10.18
C ALA A 90 1.53 -9.88 -9.22
N SER A 91 0.97 -10.24 -8.06
CA SER A 91 0.53 -9.27 -7.05
C SER A 91 1.69 -8.52 -6.40
N VAL A 92 2.78 -9.23 -6.10
CA VAL A 92 4.01 -8.64 -5.55
C VAL A 92 4.71 -7.77 -6.59
N GLU A 93 4.82 -8.20 -7.84
CA GLU A 93 5.40 -7.43 -8.94
C GLU A 93 4.59 -6.16 -9.20
N ALA A 94 3.26 -6.26 -9.27
CA ALA A 94 2.39 -5.10 -9.46
C ALA A 94 2.50 -4.08 -8.31
N LEU A 95 2.72 -4.55 -7.09
CA LEU A 95 2.90 -3.68 -5.94
C LEU A 95 4.30 -3.09 -5.90
N ASP A 96 5.35 -3.90 -6.00
CA ASP A 96 6.71 -3.50 -5.64
C ASP A 96 7.59 -3.14 -6.83
N GLY A 97 7.20 -3.54 -8.04
CA GLY A 97 7.94 -3.32 -9.28
C GLY A 97 9.22 -4.14 -9.38
N ARG A 98 9.40 -5.16 -8.53
CA ARG A 98 10.53 -6.09 -8.53
C ARG A 98 10.02 -7.50 -8.86
N GLN A 99 10.77 -8.18 -9.75
CA GLN A 99 10.67 -9.63 -9.99
C GLN A 99 11.57 -10.39 -9.01
#